data_AF-A0A5P9I3Q7-F1
#
_entry.id   AF-A0A5P9I3Q7-F1
#
_cell.length_a   1.000
_cell.length_b   1.000
_cell.length_c   1.000
_cell.angle_alpha   90.00
_cell.angle_beta   90.00
_cell.angle_gamma   90.00
#
_symmetry.space_group_name_H-M   'P 1'
#
loop_
_entity.id
_entity.type
_entity.pdbx_description
1 polymer ?
#
loop_
_entity_poly.entity_id
_entity_poly.type
_entity_poly.pdbx_seq_one_letter_code
_entity_poly.pdbx_strand_id
1 'polypeptide(L)'
;MSNSPNSESDTWRVSAEETRRDYTSFALAGLRARHYAGVFHRVERAKNPTFLATILLDGFERALEVKFTSVPKTGGNVLIQGQLSGLPLSENHRRFDFCRDVEAPYRAQGIISLTGATLSIGILPARSADGSRIYVCHLEIVRDHA
;
A
#
# COMPACT_ATOMS: atom_id res chain seq x y z
N MET A 1 42.62 -24.02 -14.18
CA MET A 1 42.97 -22.96 -13.20
C MET A 1 42.33 -21.66 -13.69
N SER A 2 41.56 -21.02 -12.79
CA SER A 2 40.96 -19.65 -12.79
C SER A 2 40.07 -19.23 -13.98
N ASN A 3 38.73 -19.04 -13.83
CA ASN A 3 37.98 -17.92 -13.21
C ASN A 3 38.41 -16.54 -13.75
N SER A 4 37.60 -15.59 -14.22
CA SER A 4 36.14 -15.31 -14.21
C SER A 4 35.84 -14.19 -15.23
N PRO A 5 34.58 -14.01 -15.68
CA PRO A 5 34.06 -12.66 -15.87
C PRO A 5 32.63 -12.56 -15.29
N ASN A 6 32.51 -12.20 -14.02
CA ASN A 6 31.20 -11.91 -13.40
C ASN A 6 31.25 -10.70 -12.44
N SER A 7 32.41 -10.08 -12.23
CA SER A 7 32.58 -9.09 -11.16
C SER A 7 31.88 -7.76 -11.45
N GLU A 8 31.91 -7.24 -12.68
CA GLU A 8 31.32 -5.93 -13.00
C GLU A 8 29.79 -5.95 -12.94
N SER A 9 29.15 -7.01 -13.46
CA SER A 9 27.70 -7.17 -13.37
C SER A 9 27.20 -7.29 -11.94
N ASP A 10 28.01 -7.88 -11.07
CA ASP A 10 27.68 -8.05 -9.66
C ASP A 10 27.82 -6.72 -8.89
N THR A 11 28.83 -5.88 -9.18
CA THR A 11 28.95 -4.56 -8.53
C THR A 11 27.81 -3.61 -8.90
N TRP A 12 27.38 -3.57 -10.16
CA TRP A 12 26.26 -2.72 -10.60
C TRP A 12 24.94 -3.16 -9.97
N ARG A 13 24.72 -4.47 -9.83
CA ARG A 13 23.55 -5.04 -9.15
C ARG A 13 23.52 -4.66 -7.68
N VAL A 14 24.65 -4.82 -6.98
CA VAL A 14 24.79 -4.46 -5.56
C VAL A 14 24.51 -2.96 -5.35
N SER A 15 25.10 -2.07 -6.17
CA SER A 15 24.87 -0.62 -6.07
C SER A 15 23.41 -0.23 -6.35
N ALA A 16 22.76 -0.87 -7.33
CA ALA A 16 21.36 -0.60 -7.65
C ALA A 16 20.39 -1.11 -6.56
N GLU A 17 20.74 -2.20 -5.87
CA GLU A 17 19.98 -2.72 -4.73
C GLU A 17 20.15 -1.84 -3.49
N GLU A 18 21.36 -1.37 -3.23
CA GLU A 18 21.67 -0.42 -2.16
C GLU A 18 20.92 0.89 -2.34
N THR A 19 20.95 1.46 -3.55
CA THR A 19 20.16 2.66 -3.90
C THR A 19 18.65 2.46 -3.70
N ARG A 20 18.12 1.27 -4.03
CA ARG A 20 16.69 0.92 -3.83
C ARG A 20 16.33 0.79 -2.34
N ARG A 21 17.24 0.26 -1.52
CA ARG A 21 17.09 0.20 -0.05
C ARG A 21 17.07 1.60 0.55
N ASP A 22 17.97 2.48 0.11
CA ASP A 22 18.02 3.86 0.59
C ASP A 22 16.71 4.60 0.25
N TYR A 23 16.23 4.47 -0.98
CA TYR A 23 14.97 5.08 -1.40
C TYR A 23 13.77 4.57 -0.59
N THR A 24 13.69 3.25 -0.35
CA THR A 24 12.66 2.67 0.52
C THR A 24 12.77 3.24 1.94
N SER A 25 13.99 3.32 2.47
CA SER A 25 14.24 3.86 3.81
C SER A 25 13.78 5.31 3.94
N PHE A 26 14.06 6.16 2.95
CA PHE A 26 13.56 7.54 2.91
C PHE A 26 12.04 7.61 2.78
N ALA A 27 11.45 6.75 1.96
CA ALA A 27 9.99 6.71 1.81
C ALA A 27 9.29 6.34 3.13
N LEU A 28 9.86 5.43 3.91
CA LEU A 28 9.30 4.96 5.17
C LEU A 28 9.73 5.79 6.38
N ALA A 29 10.66 6.74 6.25
CA ALA A 29 11.19 7.53 7.36
C ALA A 29 10.12 8.33 8.12
N GLY A 30 9.04 8.73 7.43
CA GLY A 30 7.90 9.43 8.03
C GLY A 30 6.89 8.52 8.75
N LEU A 31 7.04 7.20 8.66
CA LEU A 31 6.14 6.22 9.27
C LEU A 31 6.72 5.77 10.61
N ARG A 32 6.23 6.37 11.70
CA ARG A 32 6.73 6.16 13.07
C ARG A 32 5.99 5.07 13.84
N ALA A 33 4.74 4.80 13.46
CA ALA A 33 3.92 3.73 14.04
C ALA A 33 3.94 2.49 13.12
N ARG A 34 3.72 1.31 13.71
CA ARG A 34 3.56 0.07 12.94
C ARG A 34 2.20 -0.03 12.25
N HIS A 35 1.19 0.61 12.86
CA HIS A 35 -0.17 0.59 12.36
C HIS A 35 -0.71 2.00 12.25
N TYR A 36 -1.45 2.22 11.19
CA TYR A 36 -2.21 3.42 10.93
C TYR A 36 -3.64 3.06 10.55
N ALA A 37 -4.57 3.96 10.83
CA ALA A 37 -5.96 3.78 10.46
C ALA A 37 -6.58 5.08 9.97
N GLY A 38 -7.52 4.96 9.05
CA GLY A 38 -8.36 6.05 8.56
C GLY A 38 -9.72 5.50 8.13
N VAL A 39 -10.67 6.37 7.86
CA VAL A 39 -11.99 5.97 7.35
C VAL A 39 -12.05 6.24 5.85
N PHE A 40 -12.54 5.27 5.09
CA PHE A 40 -12.82 5.45 3.68
C PHE A 40 -14.09 6.26 3.49
N HIS A 41 -13.96 7.39 2.81
CA HIS A 41 -15.08 8.22 2.37
C HIS A 41 -15.30 8.02 0.87
N ARG A 42 -16.57 7.97 0.48
CA ARG A 42 -16.92 7.87 -0.94
C ARG A 42 -16.50 9.16 -1.66
N VAL A 43 -15.81 9.00 -2.78
CA VAL A 43 -15.50 10.12 -3.68
C VAL A 43 -16.73 10.41 -4.52
N GLU A 44 -17.27 11.62 -4.42
CA GLU A 44 -18.42 12.03 -5.20
C GLU A 44 -18.09 12.12 -6.69
N ARG A 45 -19.09 11.84 -7.53
CA ARG A 45 -19.01 11.98 -9.00
C ARG A 45 -17.92 11.13 -9.69
N ALA A 46 -17.29 10.19 -8.98
CA ALA A 46 -16.38 9.23 -9.60
C ALA A 46 -17.15 8.31 -10.57
N LYS A 47 -16.57 8.07 -11.75
CA LYS A 47 -17.15 7.18 -12.79
C LYS A 47 -17.44 5.78 -12.26
N ASN A 48 -16.54 5.26 -11.43
CA ASN A 48 -16.65 3.99 -10.74
C ASN A 48 -16.81 4.24 -9.24
N PRO A 49 -17.34 3.29 -8.45
CA PRO A 49 -17.34 3.39 -6.99
C PRO A 49 -15.91 3.53 -6.46
N THR A 50 -15.57 4.74 -6.01
CA THR A 50 -14.24 5.11 -5.52
C THR A 50 -14.35 5.63 -4.10
N PHE A 51 -13.38 5.26 -3.28
CA PHE A 51 -13.29 5.66 -1.89
C PHE A 51 -11.87 6.09 -1.55
N LEU A 52 -11.74 7.06 -0.65
CA LEU A 52 -10.49 7.65 -0.22
C LEU A 52 -10.44 7.67 1.31
N ALA A 53 -9.35 7.17 1.88
CA ALA A 53 -9.00 7.36 3.27
C ALA A 53 -7.75 8.23 3.36
N THR A 54 -7.81 9.25 4.20
CA THR A 54 -6.68 10.10 4.53
C THR A 54 -6.19 9.75 5.93
N ILE A 55 -4.90 9.43 6.05
CA ILE A 55 -4.25 9.07 7.31
C ILE A 55 -3.22 10.16 7.59
N LEU A 56 -3.35 10.83 8.72
CA LEU A 56 -2.37 11.81 9.18
C LEU A 56 -1.19 11.09 9.83
N LEU A 57 0.02 11.44 9.42
CA LEU A 57 1.24 10.83 9.98
C LEU A 57 1.71 11.59 11.20
N ASP A 58 2.08 10.85 12.25
CA ASP A 58 2.49 11.42 13.53
C ASP A 58 3.75 12.28 13.39
N GLY A 59 3.62 13.58 13.71
CA GLY A 59 4.75 14.50 13.82
C GLY A 59 5.29 15.05 12.50
N PHE A 60 4.61 14.81 11.38
CA PHE A 60 4.87 15.50 10.11
C PHE A 60 3.55 16.08 9.61
N GLU A 61 3.55 17.30 9.05
CA GLU A 61 2.42 17.87 8.32
C GLU A 61 2.21 17.14 6.97
N ARG A 62 2.12 15.82 7.01
CA ARG A 62 2.03 14.92 5.87
C ARG A 62 0.86 13.98 6.05
N ALA A 63 0.08 13.85 4.99
CA ALA A 63 -1.01 12.90 4.90
C ALA A 63 -0.65 11.76 3.94
N LEU A 64 -0.99 10.54 4.32
CA LEU A 64 -1.11 9.43 3.39
C LEU A 64 -2.53 9.38 2.88
N GLU A 65 -2.65 9.03 1.61
CA GLU A 65 -3.93 8.82 0.96
C GLU A 65 -3.97 7.41 0.42
N VAL A 66 -4.94 6.64 0.90
CA VAL A 66 -5.26 5.32 0.35
C VAL A 66 -6.56 5.45 -0.40
N LYS A 67 -6.53 5.18 -1.70
CA LYS A 67 -7.71 5.19 -2.56
C LYS A 67 -7.97 3.79 -3.04
N PHE A 68 -9.23 3.36 -3.08
CA PHE A 68 -9.60 2.18 -3.84
C PHE A 68 -10.74 2.48 -4.80
N THR A 69 -10.75 1.79 -5.94
CA THR A 69 -11.78 1.89 -6.97
C THR A 69 -12.26 0.50 -7.35
N SER A 70 -13.57 0.30 -7.33
CA SER A 70 -14.20 -0.93 -7.81
C SER A 70 -14.38 -0.86 -9.32
N VAL A 71 -13.67 -1.72 -10.05
CA VAL A 71 -13.69 -1.78 -11.51
C VAL A 71 -14.38 -3.08 -11.94
N PRO A 72 -15.48 -3.01 -12.69
CA PRO A 72 -16.09 -4.20 -13.29
C PRO A 72 -15.10 -4.87 -14.25
N LYS A 73 -14.90 -6.18 -14.11
CA LYS A 73 -14.18 -7.02 -15.08
C LYS A 73 -15.18 -7.80 -15.95
N THR A 74 -14.74 -8.16 -17.14
CA THR A 74 -15.47 -9.08 -18.03
C THR A 74 -15.75 -10.39 -17.29
N GLY A 75 -17.00 -10.87 -17.32
CA GLY A 75 -17.41 -12.07 -16.59
C GLY A 75 -18.03 -11.84 -15.20
N GLY A 76 -18.40 -10.59 -14.85
CA GLY A 76 -19.17 -10.28 -13.64
C GLY A 76 -18.35 -10.15 -12.36
N ASN A 77 -17.04 -10.42 -12.42
CA ASN A 77 -16.12 -10.21 -11.31
C ASN A 77 -15.81 -8.71 -11.13
N VAL A 78 -15.60 -8.28 -9.89
CA VAL A 78 -15.19 -6.90 -9.57
C VAL A 78 -13.74 -6.91 -9.11
N LEU A 79 -12.88 -6.18 -9.81
CA LEU A 79 -11.52 -5.88 -9.34
C LEU A 79 -11.58 -4.67 -8.41
N ILE A 80 -10.89 -4.74 -7.29
CA ILE A 80 -10.74 -3.59 -6.38
C ILE A 80 -9.29 -3.10 -6.52
N GLN A 81 -9.10 -2.00 -7.22
CA GLN A 81 -7.76 -1.42 -7.45
C GLN A 81 -7.44 -0.40 -6.37
N GLY A 82 -6.30 -0.57 -5.71
CA GLY A 82 -5.74 0.31 -4.71
C GLY A 82 -4.70 1.28 -5.26
N GLN A 83 -4.63 2.46 -4.66
CA GLN A 83 -3.57 3.44 -4.89
C GLN A 83 -3.15 4.07 -3.56
N LEU A 84 -1.84 4.11 -3.31
CA LEU A 84 -1.21 4.81 -2.18
C LEU A 84 -0.51 6.09 -2.68
N SER A 85 -0.80 7.21 -2.02
CA SER A 85 -0.19 8.52 -2.25
C SER A 85 0.30 9.12 -0.94
N GLY A 86 1.18 10.12 -1.02
CA GLY A 86 1.79 10.78 0.15
C GLY A 86 3.17 10.25 0.54
N LEU A 87 3.61 9.13 -0.04
CA LEU A 87 4.97 8.62 0.05
C LEU A 87 5.75 8.83 -1.25
N PRO A 88 7.06 9.10 -1.19
CA PRO A 88 7.93 9.11 -2.37
C PRO A 88 8.20 7.65 -2.78
N LEU A 89 7.21 6.99 -3.37
CA LEU A 89 7.33 5.66 -3.97
C LEU A 89 7.38 5.78 -5.50
N SER A 90 7.94 4.81 -6.21
CA SER A 90 7.81 4.76 -7.67
C SER A 90 6.36 4.47 -8.08
N GLU A 91 5.96 4.80 -9.31
CA GLU A 91 4.57 4.61 -9.77
C GLU A 91 4.09 3.15 -9.60
N ASN A 92 4.97 2.18 -9.86
CA ASN A 92 4.68 0.76 -9.72
C ASN A 92 4.42 0.33 -8.27
N HIS A 93 5.03 1.00 -7.30
CA HIS A 93 4.82 0.73 -5.87
C HIS A 93 3.67 1.54 -5.27
N ARG A 94 3.02 2.41 -6.05
CA ARG A 94 1.85 3.17 -5.60
C ARG A 94 0.54 2.49 -5.94
N ARG A 95 0.52 1.50 -6.83
CA ARG A 95 -0.70 0.79 -7.25
C ARG A 95 -0.62 -0.66 -6.82
N PHE A 96 -1.75 -1.21 -6.42
CA PHE A 96 -1.87 -2.59 -5.96
C PHE A 96 -3.30 -3.06 -6.14
N ASP A 97 -3.53 -4.36 -6.15
CA ASP A 97 -4.87 -4.92 -6.18
C ASP A 97 -5.27 -5.40 -4.78
N PHE A 98 -6.52 -5.16 -4.42
CA PHE A 98 -7.12 -5.75 -3.23
C PHE A 98 -7.71 -7.12 -3.57
N CYS A 99 -7.29 -8.12 -2.83
CA CYS A 99 -7.89 -9.45 -2.82
C CYS A 99 -8.93 -9.51 -1.72
N ARG A 100 -10.14 -10.00 -2.03
CA ARG A 100 -11.15 -10.25 -0.99
C ARG A 100 -10.72 -11.45 -0.15
N ASP A 101 -10.98 -11.35 1.13
CA ASP A 101 -10.82 -12.48 2.04
C ASP A 101 -11.94 -13.50 1.75
N VAL A 102 -11.57 -14.77 1.57
CA VAL A 102 -12.50 -15.86 1.25
C VAL A 102 -13.41 -16.15 2.45
N GLU A 103 -12.87 -16.00 3.67
CA GLU A 103 -13.59 -16.26 4.91
C GLU A 103 -14.38 -15.02 5.39
N ALA A 104 -13.99 -13.83 4.93
CA ALA A 104 -14.64 -12.56 5.25
C ALA A 104 -14.89 -11.73 3.97
N PRO A 105 -15.96 -11.98 3.19
CA PRO A 105 -16.14 -11.41 1.84
C PRO A 105 -16.26 -9.88 1.79
N TYR A 106 -16.52 -9.25 2.94
CA TYR A 106 -16.58 -7.79 3.11
C TYR A 106 -15.23 -7.17 3.49
N ARG A 107 -14.22 -8.00 3.72
CA ARG A 107 -12.83 -7.63 3.98
C ARG A 107 -12.04 -7.80 2.69
N ALA A 108 -11.13 -6.86 2.44
CA ALA A 108 -10.18 -7.00 1.36
C ALA A 108 -8.81 -6.53 1.82
N GLN A 109 -7.76 -7.12 1.26
CA GLN A 109 -6.38 -6.81 1.58
C GLN A 109 -5.57 -6.61 0.31
N GLY A 110 -4.75 -5.56 0.30
CA GLY A 110 -3.77 -5.27 -0.72
C GLY A 110 -2.38 -5.22 -0.11
N ILE A 111 -1.36 -5.50 -0.91
CA ILE A 111 0.03 -5.53 -0.47
C ILE A 111 0.86 -4.67 -1.42
N ILE A 112 1.75 -3.85 -0.85
CA ILE A 112 2.84 -3.19 -1.57
C ILE A 112 4.15 -3.76 -0.99
N SER A 113 4.86 -4.53 -1.80
CA SER A 113 6.20 -5.03 -1.46
C SER A 113 7.24 -3.98 -1.86
N LEU A 114 8.04 -3.55 -0.89
CA LEU A 114 9.17 -2.65 -1.05
C LEU A 114 10.46 -3.41 -0.74
N THR A 115 11.62 -2.82 -0.99
CA THR A 115 12.89 -3.47 -0.63
C THR A 115 13.11 -3.36 0.88
N GLY A 116 13.02 -4.46 1.63
CA GLY A 116 13.22 -4.49 3.09
C GLY A 116 11.98 -4.16 3.91
N ALA A 117 10.82 -4.01 3.28
CA ALA A 117 9.55 -3.78 3.96
C ALA A 117 8.35 -4.15 3.09
N THR A 118 7.25 -4.50 3.74
CA THR A 118 5.95 -4.73 3.13
C THR A 118 4.91 -3.83 3.78
N LEU A 119 4.11 -3.16 2.96
CA LEU A 119 2.92 -2.45 3.41
C LEU A 119 1.70 -3.33 3.16
N SER A 120 0.98 -3.65 4.23
CA SER A 120 -0.28 -4.38 4.20
C SER A 120 -1.42 -3.39 4.39
N ILE A 121 -2.35 -3.35 3.45
CA ILE A 121 -3.48 -2.40 3.45
C ILE A 121 -4.78 -3.19 3.48
N GLY A 122 -5.59 -2.97 4.52
CA GLY A 122 -6.88 -3.61 4.72
C GLY A 122 -8.07 -2.66 4.54
N ILE A 123 -9.13 -3.17 3.92
CA ILE A 123 -10.49 -2.61 3.97
C ILE A 123 -11.26 -3.43 5.00
N LEU A 124 -11.58 -2.83 6.14
CA LEU A 124 -12.25 -3.49 7.26
C LEU A 124 -13.67 -2.91 7.44
N PRO A 125 -14.74 -3.70 7.28
CA PRO A 125 -16.09 -3.23 7.56
C PRO A 125 -16.27 -3.04 9.07
N ALA A 126 -16.83 -1.91 9.47
CA ALA A 126 -17.12 -1.60 10.87
C ALA A 126 -18.43 -0.83 11.01
N ARG A 127 -18.82 -0.56 12.27
CA ARG A 127 -19.91 0.37 12.60
C ARG A 127 -19.32 1.60 13.29
N SER A 128 -19.76 2.79 12.87
CA SER A 128 -19.50 4.03 13.61
C SER A 128 -20.38 4.10 14.87
N ALA A 129 -20.12 5.11 15.71
CA ALA A 129 -20.82 5.30 16.99
C ALA A 129 -22.34 5.49 16.83
N ASP A 130 -22.79 6.02 15.69
CA ASP A 130 -24.20 6.18 15.33
C ASP A 130 -24.84 4.89 14.74
N GLY A 131 -24.06 3.81 14.62
CA GLY A 131 -24.48 2.54 14.04
C GLY A 131 -24.36 2.46 12.51
N SER A 132 -23.95 3.53 11.83
CA SER A 132 -23.76 3.53 10.38
C SER A 132 -22.62 2.60 9.96
N ARG A 133 -22.76 1.94 8.80
CA ARG A 133 -21.70 1.09 8.26
C ARG A 133 -20.60 1.96 7.67
N ILE A 134 -19.38 1.75 8.14
CA ILE A 134 -18.17 2.40 7.63
C ILE A 134 -17.17 1.36 7.15
N TYR A 135 -16.20 1.80 6.37
CA TYR A 135 -15.04 1.00 5.97
C TYR A 135 -13.79 1.66 6.51
N VAL A 136 -13.08 0.96 7.37
CA VAL A 136 -11.80 1.41 7.95
C VAL A 136 -10.69 0.98 7.01
N CYS A 137 -9.86 1.94 6.61
CA CYS A 137 -8.55 1.69 6.05
C CYS A 137 -7.60 1.38 7.19
N HIS A 138 -7.05 0.17 7.22
CA HIS A 138 -5.95 -0.20 8.12
C HIS A 138 -4.68 -0.35 7.29
N LEU A 139 -3.61 0.31 7.70
CA LEU A 139 -2.29 0.20 7.10
C LEU A 139 -1.34 -0.36 8.14
N GLU A 140 -0.67 -1.46 7.81
CA GLU A 140 0.35 -2.09 8.62
C GLU A 140 1.69 -2.06 7.86
N ILE A 141 2.75 -1.72 8.57
CA ILE A 141 4.12 -1.72 8.05
C ILE A 141 4.87 -2.89 8.67
N VAL A 142 5.23 -3.87 7.85
CA VAL A 142 6.07 -5.00 8.23
C VAL A 142 7.45 -4.74 7.66
N ARG A 143 8.47 -4.61 8.50
CA ARG A 143 9.87 -4.51 8.02
C ARG A 143 10.46 -5.91 7.99
N ASP A 144 11.18 -6.23 6.92
CA ASP A 144 11.96 -7.45 6.88
C ASP A 144 13.05 -7.29 7.95
N HIS A 145 13.12 -8.21 8.91
CA HIS A 145 14.16 -8.17 9.93
C HIS A 145 15.53 -8.23 9.23
N ALA A 146 16.35 -7.20 9.46
CA ALA A 146 17.78 -7.23 9.14
C ALA A 146 18.55 -7.98 10.24
#